data_AF-A0A0G3XFI6-F1
#
_entry.id   AF-A0A0G3XFI6-F1
#
_cell.length_a   1.000
_cell.length_b   1.000
_cell.length_c   1.000
_cell.angle_alpha   90.00
_cell.angle_beta   90.00
_cell.angle_gamma   90.00
#
_symmetry.space_group_name_H-M   'P 1'
#
loop_
_entity.id
_entity.type
_entity.pdbx_description
1 polymer ?
#
loop_
_entity_poly.entity_id
_entity_poly.type
_entity_poly.pdbx_seq_one_letter_code
_entity_poly.pdbx_strand_id
1 'polypeptide(L)'
;MGSPVERERRRRIKLAVWAYAYEIKSNPLVPDGVFDEEALKVDLSVDTGRPDLDAWFRANFQPHTGSWVWRHPEPGKLNRLYRQAKESL
;
A
#
# COMPACT_ATOMS: atom_id res chain seq x y z
N MET A 1 2.71 -20.37 3.69
CA MET A 1 1.96 -19.22 4.24
C MET A 1 2.90 -18.41 5.13
N GLY A 2 2.86 -17.08 5.08
CA GLY A 2 3.64 -16.23 5.97
C GLY A 2 2.91 -15.96 7.28
N SER A 3 3.64 -15.55 8.31
CA SER A 3 3.10 -15.07 9.58
C SER A 3 2.10 -13.91 9.39
N PRO A 4 1.21 -13.64 10.37
CA PRO A 4 0.31 -12.49 10.30
C PRO A 4 1.03 -11.17 9.99
N VAL A 5 2.19 -10.96 10.62
CA VAL A 5 3.08 -9.81 10.42
C VAL A 5 3.55 -9.71 8.96
N GLU A 6 4.02 -10.81 8.37
CA GLU A 6 4.48 -10.80 6.97
C GLU A 6 3.34 -10.58 5.98
N ARG A 7 2.16 -11.14 6.25
CA ARG A 7 0.97 -10.93 5.42
C ARG A 7 0.56 -9.47 5.41
N GLU A 8 0.51 -8.85 6.60
CA GLU A 8 0.13 -7.46 6.74
C GLU A 8 1.16 -6.52 6.13
N ARG A 9 2.46 -6.80 6.34
CA ARG A 9 3.54 -6.05 5.69
C ARG A 9 3.41 -6.07 4.16
N ARG A 10 3.19 -7.25 3.57
CA ARG A 10 3.03 -7.40 2.12
C ARG A 10 1.79 -6.68 1.61
N ARG A 11 0.69 -6.73 2.36
CA ARG A 11 -0.56 -6.02 2.03
C ARG A 11 -0.37 -4.51 2.00
N ARG A 12 0.20 -3.93 3.06
CA ARG A 12 0.44 -2.48 3.14
C ARG A 12 1.37 -1.99 2.03
N ILE A 13 2.43 -2.73 1.73
CA ILE A 13 3.32 -2.43 0.59
C ILE A 13 2.54 -2.46 -0.73
N LYS A 14 1.77 -3.52 -0.98
CA LYS A 14 0.98 -3.70 -2.19
C LYS A 14 -0.02 -2.56 -2.38
N LEU A 15 -0.80 -2.25 -1.36
CA LEU A 15 -1.77 -1.15 -1.40
C LEU A 15 -1.10 0.20 -1.61
N ALA A 16 0.05 0.47 -0.96
CA ALA A 16 0.77 1.72 -1.19
C ALA A 16 1.28 1.85 -2.63
N VAL A 17 1.73 0.76 -3.25
CA VAL A 17 2.15 0.76 -4.66
C VAL A 17 0.95 0.94 -5.60
N TRP A 18 -0.18 0.28 -5.32
CA TRP A 18 -1.39 0.41 -6.13
C TRP A 18 -2.02 1.81 -6.03
N ALA A 19 -2.13 2.35 -4.82
CA ALA A 19 -2.57 3.73 -4.61
C ALA A 19 -1.65 4.71 -5.33
N TYR A 20 -0.32 4.52 -5.24
CA TYR A 20 0.65 5.34 -5.95
C TYR A 20 0.48 5.28 -7.48
N ALA A 21 0.22 4.09 -8.02
CA ALA A 21 -0.03 3.89 -9.45
C ALA A 21 -1.28 4.64 -9.94
N TYR A 22 -2.36 4.58 -9.15
CA TYR A 22 -3.62 5.26 -9.45
C TYR A 22 -3.50 6.79 -9.28
N GLU A 23 -3.17 7.24 -8.07
CA GLU A 23 -3.21 8.65 -7.65
C GLU A 23 -2.10 9.49 -8.29
N ILE A 24 -0.87 8.96 -8.35
CA ILE A 24 0.31 9.74 -8.75
C ILE A 24 0.69 9.52 -10.22
N LYS A 25 0.52 8.29 -10.72
CA LYS A 25 0.94 7.92 -12.08
C LYS A 25 -0.21 7.91 -13.09
N SER A 26 -1.45 7.99 -12.63
CA SER A 26 -2.65 7.86 -13.48
C SER A 26 -2.58 6.61 -14.38
N ASN A 27 -1.96 5.55 -13.88
CA ASN A 27 -1.75 4.30 -14.59
C ASN A 27 -1.90 3.14 -13.59
N PRO A 28 -3.15 2.81 -13.21
CA PRO A 28 -3.43 1.81 -12.18
C PRO A 28 -2.91 0.43 -12.58
N LEU A 29 -2.39 -0.31 -11.58
CA LEU A 29 -1.87 -1.66 -11.78
C LEU A 29 -2.94 -2.75 -11.58
N VAL A 30 -4.05 -2.40 -10.93
CA VAL A 30 -5.20 -3.27 -10.69
C VAL A 30 -6.49 -2.45 -10.83
N PRO A 31 -7.64 -3.09 -11.14
CA PRO A 31 -8.94 -2.44 -11.09
C PRO A 31 -9.32 -1.97 -9.68
N ASP A 32 -10.14 -0.93 -9.58
CA ASP A 32 -10.57 -0.32 -8.31
C ASP A 32 -11.18 -1.35 -7.35
N GLY A 33 -12.06 -2.24 -7.82
CA GLY A 33 -12.67 -3.28 -6.96
C GLY A 33 -11.65 -4.24 -6.34
N VAL A 34 -10.53 -4.53 -7.04
CA VAL A 34 -9.45 -5.37 -6.48
C VAL A 34 -8.68 -4.63 -5.40
N PHE A 35 -8.49 -3.31 -5.57
CA PHE A 35 -7.92 -2.47 -4.53
C PHE A 35 -8.82 -2.43 -3.30
N ASP A 36 -10.11 -2.14 -3.49
CA ASP A 36 -11.10 -2.02 -2.41
C ASP A 36 -11.19 -3.28 -1.57
N GLU A 37 -11.31 -4.45 -2.21
CA GLU A 37 -11.36 -5.74 -1.52
C GLU A 37 -10.12 -5.98 -0.67
N GLU A 38 -8.94 -5.59 -1.14
CA GLU A 38 -7.69 -5.80 -0.41
C GLU A 38 -7.48 -4.75 0.69
N ALA A 39 -7.93 -3.52 0.48
CA ALA A 39 -7.88 -2.43 1.45
C ALA A 39 -8.74 -2.73 2.68
N LEU A 40 -9.90 -3.36 2.50
CA LEU A 40 -10.78 -3.79 3.60
C LEU A 40 -10.18 -4.90 4.48
N LYS A 41 -9.12 -5.59 4.02
CA LYS A 41 -8.44 -6.66 4.77
C LYS A 41 -7.28 -6.15 5.64
N VAL A 42 -6.97 -4.86 5.60
CA VAL A 42 -5.88 -4.26 6.39
C VAL A 42 -6.22 -4.35 7.87
N ASP A 43 -5.29 -4.91 8.64
CA ASP A 43 -5.37 -4.96 10.10
C ASP A 43 -4.33 -4.01 10.69
N LEU A 44 -4.78 -2.84 11.12
CA LEU A 44 -3.94 -1.82 11.73
C LEU A 44 -3.49 -2.18 13.15
N SER A 45 -4.04 -3.23 13.79
CA SER A 45 -3.61 -3.68 15.11
C SER A 45 -2.27 -4.43 15.06
N VAL A 46 -1.94 -5.04 13.91
CA VAL A 46 -0.71 -5.80 13.71
C VAL A 46 0.46 -4.87 13.37
N ASP A 47 1.51 -4.90 14.20
CA ASP A 47 2.77 -4.24 13.89
C ASP A 47 3.54 -5.01 12.82
N THR A 48 4.07 -4.27 11.83
CA THR A 48 4.78 -4.87 10.69
C THR A 48 6.30 -4.88 10.89
N GLY A 49 6.78 -4.42 12.04
CA GLY A 49 8.21 -4.26 12.34
C GLY A 49 8.83 -3.01 11.71
N ARG A 50 8.01 -2.01 11.38
CA ARG A 50 8.42 -0.70 10.89
C ARG A 50 7.64 0.36 11.67
N PRO A 51 8.04 0.65 12.92
CA PRO A 51 7.23 1.48 13.83
C PRO A 51 6.91 2.87 13.26
N ASP A 52 7.81 3.43 12.45
CA ASP A 52 7.62 4.67 11.71
C ASP A 52 6.46 4.59 10.70
N LEU A 53 6.42 3.52 9.90
CA LEU A 53 5.35 3.30 8.92
C LEU A 53 4.08 2.77 9.56
N ASP A 54 4.18 1.96 10.62
CA ASP A 54 3.05 1.45 11.38
C ASP A 54 2.27 2.61 12.02
N ALA A 55 2.96 3.56 12.65
CA ALA A 55 2.35 4.77 13.19
C ALA A 55 1.73 5.63 12.09
N TRP A 56 2.42 5.80 10.96
CA TRP A 56 1.90 6.58 9.84
C TRP A 56 0.64 5.95 9.23
N PHE A 57 0.62 4.63 9.01
CA PHE A 57 -0.55 3.91 8.51
C PHE A 57 -1.73 4.04 9.46
N ARG A 58 -1.54 3.86 10.77
CA ARG A 58 -2.61 4.04 11.77
C ARG A 58 -3.22 5.44 11.73
N ALA A 59 -2.41 6.46 11.46
CA ALA A 59 -2.87 7.85 11.45
C ALA A 59 -3.49 8.32 10.11
N ASN A 60 -3.15 7.68 8.99
CA ASN A 60 -3.47 8.22 7.65
C ASN A 60 -4.22 7.25 6.74
N PHE A 61 -4.12 5.93 6.96
CA PHE A 61 -4.74 4.96 6.08
C PHE A 61 -6.26 5.02 6.17
N GLN A 62 -6.90 5.11 5.00
CA GLN A 62 -8.34 5.05 4.86
C GLN A 62 -8.65 4.03 3.76
N PRO A 63 -9.43 2.98 4.04
CA PRO A 63 -9.62 1.88 3.10
C PRO A 63 -10.44 2.26 1.86
N HIS A 64 -11.20 3.35 1.92
CA HIS A 64 -12.11 3.81 0.87
C HIS A 64 -11.48 4.84 -0.08
N THR A 65 -10.18 5.11 0.03
CA THR A 65 -9.47 6.05 -0.84
C THR A 65 -7.98 5.73 -0.91
N GLY A 66 -7.34 6.04 -2.05
CA GLY A 66 -5.89 5.99 -2.22
C GLY A 66 -5.16 7.28 -1.84
N SER A 67 -5.88 8.37 -1.56
CA SER A 67 -5.31 9.72 -1.54
C SER A 67 -4.31 9.97 -0.41
N TRP A 68 -4.26 9.12 0.63
CA TRP A 68 -3.21 9.14 1.64
C TRP A 68 -1.81 8.96 1.05
N VAL A 69 -1.69 8.33 -0.12
CA VAL A 69 -0.39 8.07 -0.76
C VAL A 69 0.36 9.34 -1.17
N TRP A 70 -0.35 10.44 -1.40
CA TRP A 70 0.25 11.77 -1.66
C TRP A 70 1.17 12.24 -0.53
N ARG A 71 0.93 11.77 0.70
CA ARG A 71 1.71 12.10 1.90
C ARG A 71 2.51 10.90 2.44
N HIS A 72 2.67 9.85 1.65
CA HIS A 72 3.40 8.65 2.08
C HIS A 72 4.87 9.02 2.42
N PRO A 73 5.46 8.51 3.52
CA PRO A 73 6.80 8.93 3.96
C PRO A 73 7.94 8.53 3.01
N GLU A 74 7.71 7.54 2.15
CA GLU A 74 8.73 6.94 1.28
C GLU A 74 8.37 6.99 -0.23
N PRO A 75 8.09 8.17 -0.84
CA PRO A 75 7.59 8.25 -2.21
C PRO A 75 8.60 7.72 -3.25
N GLY A 76 9.90 7.89 -2.99
CA GLY A 76 10.96 7.34 -3.85
C GLY A 76 10.99 5.81 -3.86
N LYS A 77 10.71 5.16 -2.72
CA LYS A 77 10.61 3.69 -2.65
C LYS A 77 9.36 3.19 -3.38
N LEU A 78 8.23 3.89 -3.26
CA LEU A 78 7.01 3.57 -4.01
C LEU A 78 7.22 3.66 -5.52
N ASN A 79 7.90 4.72 -6.00
CA ASN A 79 8.21 4.85 -7.42
C ASN A 79 9.10 3.69 -7.94
N ARG A 80 10.08 3.24 -7.15
CA ARG A 80 10.91 2.09 -7.51
C ARG A 80 10.09 0.79 -7.58
N LEU A 81 9.29 0.52 -6.56
CA LEU A 81 8.43 -0.68 -6.51
C LEU A 81 7.39 -0.67 -7.62
N TYR A 82 6.81 0.48 -7.94
CA TYR A 82 5.90 0.66 -9.07
C TYR A 82 6.55 0.27 -10.40
N ARG A 83 7.77 0.76 -10.67
CA ARG A 83 8.51 0.41 -11.90
C ARG A 83 8.75 -1.10 -12.00
N GLN A 84 9.21 -1.71 -10.90
CA GLN A 84 9.45 -3.16 -10.85
C GLN A 84 8.15 -3.96 -11.08
N ALA A 85 7.05 -3.54 -10.46
CA ALA A 85 5.75 -4.19 -10.66
C ALA A 85 5.26 -4.06 -12.11
N LYS A 86 5.51 -2.91 -12.77
CA LYS A 86 5.13 -2.69 -14.17
C LYS A 86 5.97 -3.51 -15.15
N GLU A 87 7.24 -3.73 -14.87
CA GLU A 87 8.13 -4.57 -15.69
C GLU A 87 7.83 -6.07 -15.57
N SER A 88 7.07 -6.47 -14.54
CA SER A 88 6.67 -7.86 -14.29
C SER A 88 5.26 -8.19 -14.81
N LEU A 89 4.59 -7.23 -15.47
CA LEU A 89 3.29 -7.38 -16.14
C LEU A 89 3.49 -7.53 -17.65
#